data_AF-A0ABD1KB16-F1
#
_entry.id   AF-A0ABD1KB16-F1
#
_cell.length_a   1.000
_cell.length_b   1.000
_cell.length_c   1.000
_cell.angle_alpha   90.00
_cell.angle_beta   90.00
_cell.angle_gamma   90.00
#
_symmetry.space_group_name_H-M   'P 1'
#
loop_
_entity.id
_entity.type
_entity.pdbx_description
1 polymer ?
#
loop_
_entity_poly.entity_id
_entity_poly.type
_entity_poly.pdbx_seq_one_letter_code
_entity_poly.pdbx_strand_id
1 'polypeptide(L)'
;MSTVSSLSSAVLRTLTQALLCAACLGSPLPKEWQARRADAQVFLERYGYLHQDEHTHNAAEIKSAVREFQWLSHLPVTGHLDSGTLGKMAAPRCGVKDAGSHRAWAKRVDSIFTGGGSSSGAPHLRKKRYTQTGEKWYKRHLSYRIMNWPRHLSQESVRSAVRTAFQLWSNVSGLVFQEVLLDAPTDIRLAFYEGEHNDGSRNAFDGPGGALAHAFFPCRGEAHFDMAERWTLSGLKGHNLFLVTAHEIGHTLGLGHSPVRHALMSPYYKKLGHALLLSWDDISAVQQLYGKPPSGRQVQLPGQALSWVMQDWEKPETADQPHYCSRVFDAITMDQNHTVLVFRGNFFWTVTPEGTASSPTPLQQRWPHLPLAIEAAAFSPLDGKLYFFKGKRMWRYSGPVLDAGFPKKSSDVELPHHPDCAFFYAPLGHMIVFKGTRYFVLNLQTLRSEPYYPRGLSDWTGVPRGANGAVTRPDGKLFFFKDQRFWRFDPKKVRVTRTGQWVKELEWTGCQTPLSNEIN
;
A
#
# COMPACT_ATOMS: atom_id res chain seq x y z
N MET A 1 33.04 -61.67 -31.87
CA MET A 1 33.84 -61.20 -30.74
C MET A 1 35.00 -60.37 -31.33
N SER A 2 35.24 -59.09 -31.08
CA SER A 2 34.63 -58.11 -30.18
C SER A 2 34.97 -56.68 -30.66
N THR A 3 33.97 -55.81 -30.55
CA THR A 3 33.91 -54.34 -30.40
C THR A 3 35.20 -53.48 -30.36
N VAL A 4 35.20 -52.29 -31.02
CA VAL A 4 35.00 -50.93 -30.45
C VAL A 4 35.40 -49.80 -31.45
N SER A 5 34.50 -48.79 -31.53
CA SER A 5 34.61 -47.33 -31.76
C SER A 5 34.98 -46.62 -33.10
N SER A 6 34.21 -45.53 -33.30
CA SER A 6 34.58 -44.19 -33.81
C SER A 6 34.49 -43.93 -35.32
N LEU A 7 33.51 -43.10 -35.73
CA LEU A 7 33.50 -42.41 -37.02
C LEU A 7 33.09 -40.95 -36.85
N SER A 8 33.96 -40.07 -37.35
CA SER A 8 33.82 -38.62 -37.47
C SER A 8 33.80 -38.20 -38.95
N SER A 9 33.27 -36.99 -39.17
CA SER A 9 33.50 -36.04 -40.28
C SER A 9 33.06 -36.44 -41.70
N ALA A 10 32.03 -35.82 -42.29
CA ALA A 10 31.91 -34.42 -42.74
C ALA A 10 32.57 -34.17 -44.12
N VAL A 11 31.72 -33.91 -45.11
CA VAL A 11 32.03 -33.78 -46.53
C VAL A 11 31.71 -32.36 -47.01
N LEU A 12 32.71 -31.79 -47.70
CA LEU A 12 32.72 -30.73 -48.72
C LEU A 12 32.29 -29.28 -48.43
N ARG A 13 33.29 -28.42 -48.68
CA ARG A 13 33.28 -26.97 -48.88
C ARG A 13 32.72 -26.62 -50.27
N THR A 14 31.93 -25.54 -50.37
CA THR A 14 32.20 -24.33 -51.20
C THR A 14 31.03 -23.35 -51.12
N LEU A 15 31.27 -22.15 -50.55
CA LEU A 15 30.74 -20.82 -50.93
C LEU A 15 30.75 -19.88 -49.70
N THR A 16 31.92 -19.30 -49.46
CA THR A 16 32.09 -18.10 -48.63
C THR A 16 31.83 -16.85 -49.47
N GLN A 17 31.24 -15.84 -48.82
CA GLN A 17 31.21 -14.40 -49.19
C GLN A 17 30.22 -13.93 -50.26
N ALA A 18 28.96 -13.76 -49.83
CA ALA A 18 28.14 -12.58 -50.15
C ALA A 18 26.88 -12.59 -49.27
N LEU A 19 26.94 -11.98 -48.07
CA LEU A 19 25.80 -11.45 -47.30
C LEU A 19 26.34 -10.75 -46.04
N LEU A 20 27.13 -9.69 -46.27
CA LEU A 20 27.26 -8.60 -45.32
C LEU A 20 26.01 -7.70 -45.46
N CYS A 21 25.46 -7.29 -44.33
CA CYS A 21 24.62 -6.10 -44.16
C CYS A 21 23.25 -6.06 -44.88
N ALA A 22 22.23 -6.72 -44.32
CA ALA A 22 20.84 -6.21 -44.39
C ALA A 22 19.89 -6.95 -43.42
N ALA A 23 20.10 -6.87 -42.11
CA ALA A 23 19.07 -7.25 -41.14
C ALA A 23 19.27 -6.57 -39.77
N CYS A 24 19.53 -5.27 -39.76
CA CYS A 24 19.40 -4.44 -38.55
C CYS A 24 18.25 -3.42 -38.67
N LEU A 25 17.24 -3.72 -39.49
CA LEU A 25 15.96 -3.01 -39.44
C LEU A 25 15.03 -3.89 -38.62
N GLY A 26 14.88 -3.54 -37.34
CA GLY A 26 13.95 -4.19 -36.44
C GLY A 26 12.58 -4.28 -37.10
N SER A 27 12.03 -5.49 -37.15
CA SER A 27 10.67 -5.70 -37.59
C SER A 27 9.74 -4.78 -36.78
N PRO A 28 8.79 -4.08 -37.42
CA PRO A 28 7.86 -3.23 -36.70
C PRO A 28 7.13 -4.11 -35.68
N LEU A 29 7.14 -3.67 -34.42
CA LEU A 29 6.36 -4.30 -33.35
C LEU A 29 4.91 -4.48 -33.83
N PRO A 30 4.20 -5.55 -33.44
CA PRO A 30 2.82 -5.79 -33.86
C PRO A 30 1.95 -4.54 -33.62
N LYS A 31 0.99 -4.24 -34.49
CA LYS A 31 0.16 -3.01 -34.42
C LYS A 31 -0.45 -2.77 -33.03
N GLU A 32 -0.83 -3.84 -32.32
CA GLU A 32 -1.34 -3.79 -30.95
C GLU A 32 -0.30 -3.26 -29.94
N TRP A 33 0.98 -3.62 -30.10
CA TRP A 33 2.09 -3.13 -29.29
C TRP A 33 2.45 -1.67 -29.62
N GLN A 34 2.26 -1.22 -30.86
CA GLN A 34 2.46 0.18 -31.24
C GLN A 34 1.38 1.08 -30.63
N ALA A 35 0.11 0.66 -30.66
CA ALA A 35 -1.00 1.39 -30.03
C ALA A 35 -0.81 1.52 -28.51
N ARG A 36 -0.51 0.42 -27.81
CA ARG A 36 -0.25 0.44 -26.35
C ARG A 36 0.95 1.32 -25.95
N ARG A 37 1.94 1.45 -26.84
CA ARG A 37 3.10 2.31 -26.61
C ARG A 37 2.77 3.79 -26.79
N ALA A 38 1.91 4.13 -27.74
CA ALA A 38 1.39 5.49 -27.90
C ALA A 38 0.55 5.90 -26.69
N ASP A 39 -0.34 5.02 -26.21
CA ASP A 39 -1.15 5.26 -25.00
C ASP A 39 -0.28 5.48 -23.76
N ALA A 40 0.80 4.71 -23.61
CA ALA A 40 1.74 4.87 -22.51
C ALA A 40 2.48 6.21 -22.56
N GLN A 41 2.83 6.72 -23.75
CA GLN A 41 3.46 8.03 -23.88
C GLN A 41 2.49 9.15 -23.50
N VAL A 42 1.25 9.09 -23.98
CA VAL A 42 0.19 10.04 -23.58
C VAL A 42 -0.03 10.03 -22.07
N PHE A 43 -0.04 8.85 -21.45
CA PHE A 43 -0.09 8.71 -19.99
C PHE A 43 1.09 9.43 -19.31
N LEU A 44 2.32 9.16 -19.75
CA LEU A 44 3.52 9.75 -19.16
C LEU A 44 3.53 11.29 -19.30
N GLU A 45 3.03 11.84 -20.39
CA GLU A 45 2.86 13.29 -20.56
C GLU A 45 1.74 13.87 -19.68
N ARG A 46 0.58 13.19 -19.61
CA ARG A 46 -0.58 13.61 -18.81
C ARG A 46 -0.19 13.75 -17.33
N TYR A 47 0.49 12.74 -16.79
CA TYR A 47 0.91 12.70 -15.39
C TYR A 47 2.27 13.37 -15.13
N GLY A 48 2.88 13.99 -16.14
CA GLY A 48 4.04 14.88 -15.99
C GLY A 48 5.39 14.18 -15.83
N TYR A 49 5.51 12.91 -16.24
CA TYR A 49 6.79 12.20 -16.36
C TYR A 49 7.56 12.58 -17.62
N LEU A 50 6.85 13.04 -18.66
CA LEU A 50 7.42 13.60 -19.88
C LEU A 50 6.97 15.06 -20.03
N HIS A 51 7.91 15.93 -20.42
CA HIS A 51 7.61 17.33 -20.71
C HIS A 51 7.00 17.43 -22.10
N GLN A 52 5.84 18.08 -22.24
CA GLN A 52 5.28 18.31 -23.56
C GLN A 52 6.00 19.48 -24.20
N ASP A 53 6.61 19.18 -25.32
CA ASP A 53 7.61 19.99 -25.99
C ASP A 53 7.53 19.38 -27.41
N GLU A 54 7.35 20.17 -28.50
CA GLU A 54 6.96 19.71 -29.86
C GLU A 54 7.93 18.72 -30.55
N HIS A 55 8.86 18.14 -29.79
CA HIS A 55 9.87 17.18 -30.18
C HIS A 55 9.43 15.76 -29.86
N THR A 56 9.83 14.82 -30.70
CA THR A 56 9.65 13.39 -30.47
C THR A 56 10.54 12.94 -29.30
N HIS A 57 9.95 12.39 -28.23
CA HIS A 57 10.72 11.89 -27.08
C HIS A 57 11.71 10.81 -27.51
N ASN A 58 12.98 10.98 -27.14
CA ASN A 58 13.98 9.98 -27.44
C ASN A 58 13.82 8.75 -26.51
N ALA A 59 14.42 7.63 -26.90
CA ALA A 59 14.28 6.38 -26.15
C ALA A 59 14.82 6.46 -24.71
N ALA A 60 15.79 7.35 -24.44
CA ALA A 60 16.36 7.53 -23.11
C ALA A 60 15.42 8.31 -22.18
N GLU A 61 14.75 9.35 -22.69
CA GLU A 61 13.73 10.13 -21.99
C GLU A 61 12.55 9.25 -21.58
N ILE A 62 12.00 8.48 -22.53
CA ILE A 62 10.91 7.53 -22.26
C ILE A 62 11.34 6.51 -21.20
N LYS A 63 12.55 5.95 -21.33
CA LYS A 63 13.07 4.97 -20.36
C LYS A 63 13.20 5.58 -18.96
N SER A 64 13.64 6.83 -18.85
CA SER A 64 13.73 7.54 -17.57
C SER A 64 12.36 7.80 -16.97
N ALA A 65 11.41 8.29 -17.78
CA ALA A 65 10.03 8.53 -17.37
C ALA A 65 9.35 7.24 -16.86
N VAL A 66 9.53 6.12 -17.56
CA VAL A 66 9.00 4.81 -17.15
C VAL A 66 9.62 4.36 -15.82
N ARG A 67 10.92 4.62 -15.57
CA ARG A 67 11.55 4.27 -14.29
C ARG A 67 10.96 5.07 -13.12
N GLU A 68 10.74 6.36 -13.32
CA GLU A 68 10.12 7.20 -12.29
C GLU A 68 8.68 6.77 -12.00
N PHE A 69 7.92 6.47 -13.05
CA PHE A 69 6.58 5.91 -12.95
C PHE A 69 6.56 4.57 -12.18
N GLN A 70 7.43 3.63 -12.55
CA GLN A 70 7.53 2.32 -11.91
C GLN A 70 7.88 2.44 -10.44
N TRP A 71 8.81 3.34 -10.10
CA TRP A 71 9.18 3.60 -8.71
C TRP A 71 8.00 4.11 -7.88
N LEU A 72 7.30 5.16 -8.37
CA LEU A 72 6.13 5.72 -7.66
C LEU A 72 4.98 4.70 -7.57
N SER A 73 4.85 3.84 -8.58
CA SER A 73 3.80 2.83 -8.67
C SER A 73 4.12 1.52 -7.97
N HIS A 74 5.30 1.40 -7.34
CA HIS A 74 5.79 0.19 -6.66
C HIS A 74 5.94 -1.03 -7.57
N LEU A 75 6.40 -0.80 -8.79
CA LEU A 75 6.77 -1.83 -9.74
C LEU A 75 8.30 -2.04 -9.73
N PRO A 76 8.79 -3.18 -10.22
CA PRO A 76 10.20 -3.34 -10.53
C PRO A 76 10.68 -2.23 -11.46
N VAL A 77 11.73 -1.50 -11.08
CA VAL A 77 12.24 -0.35 -11.84
C VAL A 77 13.15 -0.83 -12.97
N THR A 78 12.52 -1.23 -14.08
CA THR A 78 13.18 -1.76 -15.27
C THR A 78 13.42 -0.66 -16.33
N GLY A 79 12.53 0.33 -16.38
CA GLY A 79 12.44 1.31 -17.47
C GLY A 79 11.82 0.75 -18.75
N HIS A 80 11.23 -0.43 -18.68
CA HIS A 80 10.57 -1.09 -19.79
C HIS A 80 9.05 -1.09 -19.60
N LEU A 81 8.29 -0.87 -20.67
CA LEU A 81 6.83 -0.97 -20.68
C LEU A 81 6.40 -2.44 -20.70
N ASP A 82 6.68 -3.16 -19.61
CA ASP A 82 6.22 -4.54 -19.41
C ASP A 82 4.72 -4.60 -19.11
N SER A 83 4.15 -5.81 -19.14
CA SER A 83 2.71 -6.02 -18.93
C SER A 83 2.23 -5.53 -17.56
N GLY A 84 3.08 -5.63 -16.53
CA GLY A 84 2.77 -5.08 -15.20
C GLY A 84 2.71 -3.56 -15.20
N THR A 85 3.63 -2.90 -15.91
CA THR A 85 3.68 -1.44 -16.09
C THR A 85 2.44 -0.92 -16.81
N LEU A 86 2.09 -1.52 -17.95
CA LEU A 86 0.91 -1.15 -18.72
C LEU A 86 -0.39 -1.43 -17.96
N GLY A 87 -0.49 -2.60 -17.30
CA GLY A 87 -1.64 -2.92 -16.46
C GLY A 87 -1.81 -1.95 -15.29
N LYS A 88 -0.70 -1.40 -14.78
CA LYS A 88 -0.74 -0.39 -13.73
C LYS A 88 -1.14 0.99 -14.25
N MET A 89 -0.72 1.38 -15.46
CA MET A 89 -1.13 2.64 -16.10
C MET A 89 -2.65 2.70 -16.32
N ALA A 90 -3.30 1.56 -16.56
CA ALA A 90 -4.75 1.45 -16.73
C ALA A 90 -5.56 1.37 -15.43
N ALA A 91 -4.91 1.37 -14.25
CA ALA A 91 -5.62 1.26 -12.98
C ALA A 91 -6.18 2.63 -12.52
N PRO A 92 -7.35 2.66 -11.84
CA PRO A 92 -7.96 3.90 -11.40
C PRO A 92 -7.05 4.70 -10.46
N ARG A 93 -7.00 6.02 -10.65
CA ARG A 93 -6.06 6.91 -9.94
C ARG A 93 -6.56 8.36 -9.86
N CYS A 94 -5.84 9.17 -9.09
CA CYS A 94 -5.96 10.63 -9.11
C CYS A 94 -5.38 11.20 -10.42
N GLY A 95 -6.06 12.19 -10.98
CA GLY A 95 -5.71 12.94 -12.20
C GLY A 95 -4.60 13.97 -12.02
N VAL A 96 -4.18 14.27 -10.78
CA VAL A 96 -3.08 15.21 -10.52
C VAL A 96 -1.74 14.65 -11.02
N LYS A 97 -0.88 15.53 -11.52
CA LYS A 97 0.45 15.18 -12.02
C LYS A 97 1.35 14.62 -10.91
N ASP A 98 2.15 13.63 -11.26
CA ASP A 98 3.14 13.01 -10.37
C ASP A 98 4.47 13.79 -10.32
N ALA A 99 4.68 14.69 -11.27
CA ALA A 99 5.91 15.45 -11.46
C ALA A 99 6.43 16.10 -10.16
N GLY A 100 7.67 15.79 -9.79
CA GLY A 100 8.33 16.37 -8.61
C GLY A 100 7.95 15.70 -7.28
N SER A 101 7.05 14.73 -7.26
CA SER A 101 6.68 13.95 -6.06
C SER A 101 7.88 13.21 -5.46
N HIS A 102 8.74 12.61 -6.29
CA HIS A 102 9.98 11.98 -5.84
C HIS A 102 10.90 12.97 -5.12
N ARG A 103 11.12 14.16 -5.71
CA ARG A 103 11.98 15.20 -5.12
C ARG A 103 11.39 15.74 -3.83
N ALA A 104 10.08 15.98 -3.79
CA ALA A 104 9.39 16.44 -2.59
C ALA A 104 9.52 15.41 -1.46
N TRP A 105 9.24 14.14 -1.74
CA TRP A 105 9.37 13.06 -0.76
C TRP A 105 10.81 12.88 -0.27
N ALA A 106 11.80 12.86 -1.17
CA ALA A 106 13.21 12.72 -0.79
C ALA A 106 13.67 13.84 0.16
N LYS A 107 13.26 15.10 -0.12
CA LYS A 107 13.52 16.23 0.78
C LYS A 107 12.84 16.09 2.15
N ARG A 108 11.60 15.57 2.19
CA ARG A 108 10.88 15.34 3.44
C ARG A 108 11.55 14.25 4.29
N VAL A 109 11.97 13.17 3.64
CA VAL A 109 12.68 12.08 4.30
C VAL A 109 14.01 12.57 4.84
N ASP A 110 14.78 13.28 4.03
CA ASP A 110 16.06 13.85 4.44
C ASP A 110 15.89 14.75 5.68
N SER A 111 14.93 15.68 5.68
CA SER A 111 14.70 16.57 6.83
C SER A 111 14.30 15.85 8.11
N ILE A 112 13.62 14.70 8.01
CA ILE A 112 13.26 13.85 9.16
C ILE A 112 14.49 13.15 9.74
N PHE A 113 15.45 12.75 8.90
CA PHE A 113 16.62 11.96 9.31
C PHE A 113 17.87 12.80 9.64
N THR A 114 18.05 13.97 9.01
CA THR A 114 19.22 14.85 9.19
C THR A 114 18.97 16.00 10.17
N GLY A 115 17.78 16.08 10.77
CA GLY A 115 17.49 17.04 11.84
C GLY A 115 17.56 18.51 11.43
N GLY A 116 17.42 18.82 10.14
CA GLY A 116 17.37 20.20 9.64
C GLY A 116 18.69 20.99 9.77
N GLY A 117 19.84 20.32 9.94
CA GLY A 117 21.14 20.97 10.07
C GLY A 117 22.17 20.39 9.11
N SER A 118 22.28 20.96 7.91
CA SER A 118 23.52 20.94 7.12
C SER A 118 23.45 21.97 6.01
N SER A 119 23.93 23.17 6.31
CA SER A 119 24.60 24.04 5.34
C SER A 119 25.88 23.34 4.87
N SER A 120 25.80 22.58 3.79
CA SER A 120 26.97 22.19 3.00
C SER A 120 26.69 22.52 1.53
N GLY A 121 27.55 23.38 0.98
CA GLY A 121 27.34 24.07 -0.28
C GLY A 121 27.26 23.15 -1.49
N ALA A 122 26.05 22.91 -1.98
CA ALA A 122 25.83 22.49 -3.35
C ALA A 122 25.57 23.74 -4.22
N PRO A 123 26.20 23.88 -5.40
CA PRO A 123 26.10 25.06 -6.23
C PRO A 123 24.65 25.29 -6.65
N HIS A 124 24.27 26.56 -6.63
CA HIS A 124 22.93 27.09 -6.85
C HIS A 124 22.46 26.80 -8.28
N LEU A 125 22.05 25.55 -8.55
CA LEU A 125 21.39 25.18 -9.79
C LEU A 125 20.08 25.95 -9.88
N ARG A 126 20.02 26.87 -10.85
CA ARG A 126 18.88 27.70 -11.24
C ARG A 126 17.55 26.98 -10.99
N LYS A 127 16.76 27.47 -10.03
CA LYS A 127 15.36 27.03 -9.81
C LYS A 127 14.62 27.09 -11.16
N LYS A 128 14.36 25.94 -11.78
CA LYS A 128 13.38 25.85 -12.88
C LYS A 128 12.01 26.24 -12.29
N ARG A 129 11.41 27.28 -12.86
CA ARG A 129 10.20 27.98 -12.39
C ARG A 129 8.88 27.22 -12.64
N TYR A 130 8.88 25.89 -12.57
CA TYR A 130 7.67 25.09 -12.86
C TYR A 130 7.56 23.82 -12.00
N THR A 131 7.69 23.95 -10.67
CA THR A 131 7.30 22.88 -9.74
C THR A 131 6.24 23.41 -8.79
N GLN A 132 4.98 23.04 -9.03
CA GLN A 132 3.79 23.32 -8.19
C GLN A 132 3.91 22.81 -6.73
N THR A 133 4.97 22.08 -6.40
CA THR A 133 5.28 21.62 -5.05
C THR A 133 5.90 22.76 -4.23
N GLY A 134 5.04 23.61 -3.67
CA GLY A 134 5.47 24.69 -2.76
C GLY A 134 4.40 25.70 -2.33
N GLU A 135 3.20 25.65 -2.91
CA GLU A 135 2.11 26.54 -2.50
C GLU A 135 1.39 25.98 -1.27
N LYS A 136 1.25 26.81 -0.24
CA LYS A 136 0.48 26.51 0.97
C LYS A 136 -0.47 27.65 1.28
N TRP A 137 -1.54 27.36 2.01
CA TRP A 137 -2.36 28.41 2.58
C TRP A 137 -1.58 29.14 3.69
N TYR A 138 -1.60 30.47 3.68
CA TYR A 138 -1.00 31.28 4.75
C TYR A 138 -1.95 31.52 5.92
N LYS A 139 -3.25 31.30 5.70
CA LYS A 139 -4.27 31.32 6.74
C LYS A 139 -4.56 29.91 7.26
N ARG A 140 -5.02 29.84 8.51
CA ARG A 140 -5.37 28.58 9.19
C ARG A 140 -6.85 28.23 9.14
N HIS A 141 -7.71 29.23 9.00
CA HIS A 141 -9.14 29.06 8.86
C HIS A 141 -9.47 29.08 7.37
N LEU A 142 -9.92 27.93 6.86
CA LEU A 142 -10.24 27.73 5.46
C LEU A 142 -11.73 27.44 5.31
N SER A 143 -12.38 28.14 4.39
CA SER A 143 -13.78 27.89 4.04
C SER A 143 -13.89 26.93 2.86
N TYR A 144 -14.88 26.05 2.88
CA TYR A 144 -15.15 25.16 1.76
C TYR A 144 -16.62 25.11 1.37
N ARG A 145 -16.88 24.74 0.10
CA ARG A 145 -18.24 24.60 -0.43
C ARG A 145 -18.34 23.44 -1.43
N ILE A 146 -19.48 22.75 -1.38
CA ILE A 146 -19.87 21.71 -2.31
C ILE A 146 -20.79 22.35 -3.35
N MET A 147 -20.37 22.38 -4.62
CA MET A 147 -21.08 23.08 -5.69
C MET A 147 -22.23 22.25 -6.26
N ASN A 148 -22.03 20.94 -6.39
CA ASN A 148 -22.99 19.96 -6.90
C ASN A 148 -22.60 18.54 -6.42
N TRP A 149 -23.43 17.53 -6.72
CA TRP A 149 -23.18 16.13 -6.36
C TRP A 149 -23.97 15.16 -7.27
N PRO A 150 -23.60 13.86 -7.32
CA PRO A 150 -24.32 12.86 -8.10
C PRO A 150 -25.75 12.66 -7.58
N ARG A 151 -26.74 12.67 -8.48
CA ARG A 151 -28.18 12.63 -8.12
C ARG A 151 -28.61 11.37 -7.38
N HIS A 152 -27.89 10.26 -7.56
CA HIS A 152 -28.18 8.98 -6.89
C HIS A 152 -27.70 8.93 -5.44
N LEU A 153 -26.95 9.94 -4.97
CA LEU A 153 -26.53 10.09 -3.58
C LEU A 153 -27.33 11.21 -2.91
N SER A 154 -27.73 11.00 -1.66
CA SER A 154 -28.39 12.05 -0.89
C SER A 154 -27.41 13.18 -0.55
N GLN A 155 -27.92 14.41 -0.55
CA GLN A 155 -27.12 15.60 -0.24
C GLN A 155 -26.51 15.51 1.16
N GLU A 156 -27.27 15.04 2.15
CA GLU A 156 -26.81 14.91 3.53
C GLU A 156 -25.63 13.95 3.66
N SER A 157 -25.69 12.81 2.97
CA SER A 157 -24.61 11.83 3.04
C SER A 157 -23.35 12.30 2.31
N VAL A 158 -23.49 13.02 1.20
CA VAL A 158 -22.35 13.68 0.52
C VAL A 158 -21.72 14.74 1.42
N ARG A 159 -22.52 15.62 2.02
CA ARG A 159 -22.04 16.66 2.95
C ARG A 159 -21.34 16.04 4.16
N SER A 160 -21.87 14.94 4.68
CA SER A 160 -21.26 14.18 5.77
C SER A 160 -19.89 13.60 5.39
N ALA A 161 -19.79 12.96 4.23
CA ALA A 161 -18.53 12.43 3.71
C ALA A 161 -17.47 13.52 3.54
N VAL A 162 -17.84 14.63 2.91
CA VAL A 162 -16.96 15.79 2.70
C VAL A 162 -16.49 16.38 4.03
N ARG A 163 -17.42 16.62 4.97
CA ARG A 163 -17.08 17.15 6.30
C ARG A 163 -16.10 16.25 7.03
N THR A 164 -16.31 14.94 6.96
CA THR A 164 -15.41 13.95 7.58
C THR A 164 -14.03 13.98 6.93
N ALA A 165 -13.96 14.18 5.60
CA ALA A 165 -12.69 14.28 4.88
C ALA A 165 -11.88 15.52 5.29
N PHE A 166 -12.53 16.67 5.50
CA PHE A 166 -11.86 17.85 6.07
C PHE A 166 -11.43 17.64 7.53
N GLN A 167 -12.28 16.99 8.34
CA GLN A 167 -11.94 16.67 9.72
C GLN A 167 -10.69 15.80 9.84
N LEU A 168 -10.51 14.85 8.91
CA LEU A 168 -9.32 14.00 8.84
C LEU A 168 -8.03 14.83 8.85
N TRP A 169 -7.99 15.92 8.06
CA TRP A 169 -6.84 16.81 7.96
C TRP A 169 -6.71 17.79 9.12
N SER A 170 -7.82 18.34 9.65
CA SER A 170 -7.76 19.23 10.82
C SER A 170 -7.28 18.50 12.09
N ASN A 171 -7.60 17.21 12.22
CA ASN A 171 -7.20 16.41 13.39
C ASN A 171 -5.68 16.25 13.55
N VAL A 172 -4.93 16.40 12.46
CA VAL A 172 -3.48 16.20 12.43
C VAL A 172 -2.71 17.46 12.07
N SER A 173 -3.37 18.61 11.89
CA SER A 173 -2.73 19.87 11.47
C SER A 173 -3.22 21.07 12.30
N GLY A 174 -2.59 22.22 12.13
CA GLY A 174 -3.05 23.49 12.70
C GLY A 174 -4.21 24.16 11.92
N LEU A 175 -4.89 23.44 11.03
CA LEU A 175 -5.95 23.98 10.17
C LEU A 175 -7.33 23.80 10.78
N VAL A 176 -8.22 24.72 10.46
CA VAL A 176 -9.64 24.71 10.82
C VAL A 176 -10.46 24.90 9.54
N PHE A 177 -11.48 24.07 9.35
CA PHE A 177 -12.33 24.08 8.16
C PHE A 177 -13.76 24.46 8.50
N GLN A 178 -14.37 25.30 7.66
CA GLN A 178 -15.77 25.71 7.81
C GLN A 178 -16.53 25.57 6.49
N GLU A 179 -17.65 24.85 6.52
CA GLU A 179 -18.56 24.76 5.39
C GLU A 179 -19.35 26.07 5.24
N VAL A 180 -19.43 26.61 4.03
CA VAL A 180 -20.20 27.82 3.71
C VAL A 180 -21.34 27.47 2.75
N LEU A 181 -22.56 27.91 3.07
CA LEU A 181 -23.78 27.57 2.32
C LEU A 181 -24.29 28.69 1.40
N LEU A 182 -23.85 29.93 1.64
CA LEU A 182 -24.22 31.11 0.84
C LEU A 182 -23.22 31.32 -0.31
N ASP A 183 -23.62 32.11 -1.32
CA ASP A 183 -22.72 32.63 -2.35
C ASP A 183 -21.74 33.67 -1.76
N ALA A 184 -20.83 33.17 -0.93
CA ALA A 184 -19.71 33.92 -0.38
C ALA A 184 -18.39 33.41 -0.96
N PRO A 185 -17.34 34.25 -0.98
CA PRO A 185 -15.99 33.82 -1.35
C PRO A 185 -15.55 32.61 -0.51
N THR A 186 -15.11 31.56 -1.18
CA THR A 186 -14.73 30.28 -0.55
C THR A 186 -13.35 29.85 -1.00
N ASP A 187 -12.57 29.29 -0.07
CA ASP A 187 -11.18 28.90 -0.35
C ASP A 187 -11.08 27.60 -1.13
N ILE A 188 -11.93 26.63 -0.77
CA ILE A 188 -11.91 25.29 -1.37
C ILE A 188 -13.29 24.97 -1.96
N ARG A 189 -13.34 24.75 -3.28
CA ARG A 189 -14.57 24.38 -4.00
C ARG A 189 -14.50 22.94 -4.46
N LEU A 190 -15.55 22.17 -4.18
CA LEU A 190 -15.70 20.77 -4.58
C LEU A 190 -16.82 20.66 -5.61
N ALA A 191 -16.53 20.12 -6.79
CA ALA A 191 -17.50 20.01 -7.88
C ALA A 191 -17.34 18.70 -8.67
N PHE A 192 -18.44 18.21 -9.22
CA PHE A 192 -18.49 17.00 -10.06
C PHE A 192 -18.77 17.40 -11.50
N TYR A 193 -17.99 16.85 -12.44
CA TYR A 193 -18.08 17.16 -13.87
C TYR A 193 -17.92 15.90 -14.71
N GLU A 194 -18.33 15.96 -15.97
CA GLU A 194 -18.15 14.87 -16.94
C GLU A 194 -17.32 15.41 -18.11
N GLY A 195 -16.31 14.65 -18.57
CA GLY A 195 -15.48 15.04 -19.71
C GLY A 195 -14.74 16.36 -19.51
N GLU A 196 -14.69 17.19 -20.56
CA GLU A 196 -14.10 18.53 -20.53
C GLU A 196 -14.96 19.50 -19.71
N HIS A 197 -14.34 20.20 -18.77
CA HIS A 197 -15.04 21.05 -17.81
C HIS A 197 -14.35 22.40 -17.55
N ASN A 198 -13.75 22.96 -18.61
CA ASN A 198 -13.21 24.33 -18.68
C ASN A 198 -12.03 24.61 -17.75
N ASP A 199 -11.29 23.57 -17.34
CA ASP A 199 -10.04 23.69 -16.59
C ASP A 199 -8.82 23.17 -17.36
N GLY A 200 -9.01 22.88 -18.65
CA GLY A 200 -7.99 22.56 -19.64
C GLY A 200 -8.15 21.15 -20.20
N SER A 201 -7.97 20.98 -21.51
CA SER A 201 -8.17 19.72 -22.25
C SER A 201 -7.45 18.48 -21.71
N ARG A 202 -6.38 18.66 -20.95
CA ARG A 202 -5.62 17.57 -20.31
C ARG A 202 -6.21 17.08 -18.99
N ASN A 203 -7.08 17.88 -18.39
CA ASN A 203 -7.81 17.61 -17.17
C ASN A 203 -9.20 17.04 -17.46
N ALA A 204 -9.62 16.95 -18.73
CA ALA A 204 -10.84 16.27 -19.12
C ALA A 204 -10.90 14.85 -18.52
N PHE A 205 -12.06 14.50 -17.96
CA PHE A 205 -12.30 13.16 -17.43
C PHE A 205 -12.49 12.15 -18.56
N ASP A 206 -12.03 10.92 -18.33
CA ASP A 206 -11.97 9.84 -19.32
C ASP A 206 -13.08 8.79 -19.14
N GLY A 207 -14.00 9.01 -18.19
CA GLY A 207 -15.06 8.08 -17.86
C GLY A 207 -14.61 6.98 -16.91
N PRO A 208 -15.40 5.90 -16.76
CA PRO A 208 -15.24 4.96 -15.64
C PRO A 208 -13.89 4.24 -15.59
N GLY A 209 -13.25 4.25 -14.41
CA GLY A 209 -12.07 3.47 -14.05
C GLY A 209 -10.72 4.14 -14.35
N GLY A 210 -10.72 5.36 -14.89
CA GLY A 210 -9.53 6.14 -15.22
C GLY A 210 -9.14 7.15 -14.13
N ALA A 211 -9.20 8.44 -14.47
CA ALA A 211 -8.95 9.54 -13.55
C ALA A 211 -10.22 9.81 -12.73
N LEU A 212 -10.22 9.41 -11.45
CA LEU A 212 -11.42 9.50 -10.60
C LEU A 212 -11.77 10.94 -10.21
N ALA A 213 -10.74 11.75 -10.01
CA ALA A 213 -10.81 13.12 -9.55
C ALA A 213 -9.45 13.80 -9.76
N HIS A 214 -9.41 15.13 -9.70
CA HIS A 214 -8.19 15.90 -9.57
C HIS A 214 -8.42 17.15 -8.74
N ALA A 215 -7.33 17.76 -8.28
CA ALA A 215 -7.38 18.98 -7.51
C ALA A 215 -6.30 19.98 -7.88
N PHE A 216 -6.62 21.25 -7.65
CA PHE A 216 -5.73 22.37 -7.77
C PHE A 216 -5.23 22.81 -6.40
N PHE A 217 -3.94 23.13 -6.36
CA PHE A 217 -3.20 23.52 -5.17
C PHE A 217 -3.74 24.84 -4.53
N PRO A 218 -3.34 25.16 -3.28
CA PRO A 218 -3.85 26.26 -2.44
C PRO A 218 -4.08 27.66 -3.02
N CYS A 219 -3.56 28.02 -4.20
CA CYS A 219 -3.90 29.32 -4.81
C CYS A 219 -5.22 29.31 -5.59
N ARG A 220 -5.63 28.14 -6.11
CA ARG A 220 -6.88 27.97 -6.85
C ARG A 220 -7.93 27.23 -6.01
N GLY A 221 -7.50 26.25 -5.19
CA GLY A 221 -8.35 25.63 -4.17
C GLY A 221 -9.61 24.99 -4.75
N GLU A 222 -9.45 24.13 -5.74
CA GLU A 222 -10.58 23.46 -6.42
C GLU A 222 -10.31 21.96 -6.44
N ALA A 223 -11.32 21.13 -6.21
CA ALA A 223 -11.25 19.70 -6.46
C ALA A 223 -12.45 19.27 -7.31
N HIS A 224 -12.15 18.58 -8.41
CA HIS A 224 -13.10 18.13 -9.39
C HIS A 224 -13.17 16.61 -9.37
N PHE A 225 -14.38 16.07 -9.45
CA PHE A 225 -14.65 14.63 -9.39
C PHE A 225 -15.34 14.19 -10.69
N ASP A 226 -14.96 13.03 -11.23
CA ASP A 226 -15.60 12.53 -12.45
C ASP A 226 -17.03 12.05 -12.14
N MET A 227 -18.03 12.70 -12.71
CA MET A 227 -19.44 12.38 -12.57
C MET A 227 -19.81 11.03 -13.20
N ALA A 228 -19.04 10.56 -14.19
CA ALA A 228 -19.25 9.26 -14.84
C ALA A 228 -18.90 8.08 -13.92
N GLU A 229 -18.17 8.34 -12.82
CA GLU A 229 -17.82 7.30 -11.86
C GLU A 229 -18.99 6.82 -11.02
N ARG A 230 -18.96 5.52 -10.70
CA ARG A 230 -19.93 4.94 -9.76
C ARG A 230 -19.54 5.27 -8.32
N TRP A 231 -19.90 6.48 -7.87
CA TRP A 231 -19.67 6.94 -6.51
C TRP A 231 -20.51 6.18 -5.50
N THR A 232 -19.85 5.67 -4.46
CA THR A 232 -20.49 5.02 -3.31
C THR A 232 -20.02 5.61 -2.00
N LEU A 233 -20.84 5.45 -0.96
CA LEU A 233 -20.50 5.86 0.41
C LEU A 233 -20.12 4.64 1.27
N SER A 234 -20.72 3.49 0.99
CA SER A 234 -20.57 2.23 1.73
C SER A 234 -20.79 1.00 0.83
N GLY A 235 -20.26 1.02 -0.40
CA GLY A 235 -20.53 0.00 -1.42
C GLY A 235 -19.30 -0.77 -1.89
N LEU A 236 -19.42 -2.10 -1.96
CA LEU A 236 -18.38 -3.04 -2.45
C LEU A 236 -18.00 -2.83 -3.93
N LYS A 237 -18.91 -2.27 -4.74
CA LYS A 237 -18.72 -1.99 -6.17
C LYS A 237 -18.74 -0.49 -6.41
N GLY A 238 -17.75 0.04 -7.14
CA GLY A 238 -17.56 1.47 -7.38
C GLY A 238 -16.43 2.09 -6.55
N HIS A 239 -16.41 3.42 -6.50
CA HIS A 239 -15.37 4.23 -5.87
C HIS A 239 -15.93 4.97 -4.65
N ASN A 240 -15.25 4.85 -3.50
CA ASN A 240 -15.71 5.44 -2.25
C ASN A 240 -15.45 6.96 -2.26
N LEU A 241 -16.53 7.73 -2.18
CA LEU A 241 -16.47 9.19 -2.30
C LEU A 241 -15.65 9.83 -1.19
N PHE A 242 -15.75 9.35 0.05
CA PHE A 242 -15.00 9.88 1.17
C PHE A 242 -13.49 9.73 0.94
N LEU A 243 -13.03 8.56 0.47
CA LEU A 243 -11.60 8.31 0.24
C LEU A 243 -11.00 9.22 -0.81
N VAL A 244 -11.68 9.33 -1.96
CA VAL A 244 -11.22 10.19 -3.05
C VAL A 244 -11.27 11.66 -2.61
N THR A 245 -12.34 12.08 -1.95
CA THR A 245 -12.45 13.45 -1.41
C THR A 245 -11.31 13.76 -0.42
N ALA A 246 -11.00 12.85 0.49
CA ALA A 246 -9.92 13.05 1.45
C ALA A 246 -8.55 13.17 0.78
N HIS A 247 -8.30 12.40 -0.28
CA HIS A 247 -7.10 12.51 -1.11
C HIS A 247 -7.02 13.87 -1.81
N GLU A 248 -8.09 14.27 -2.52
CA GLU A 248 -8.11 15.54 -3.26
C GLU A 248 -7.99 16.75 -2.34
N ILE A 249 -8.57 16.71 -1.14
CA ILE A 249 -8.35 17.76 -0.13
C ILE A 249 -6.86 17.87 0.22
N GLY A 250 -6.12 16.76 0.32
CA GLY A 250 -4.67 16.82 0.54
C GLY A 250 -3.94 17.67 -0.52
N HIS A 251 -4.35 17.56 -1.79
CA HIS A 251 -3.82 18.42 -2.86
C HIS A 251 -4.23 19.88 -2.72
N THR A 252 -5.50 20.18 -2.37
CA THR A 252 -5.92 21.56 -2.10
C THR A 252 -5.22 22.17 -0.89
N LEU A 253 -4.59 21.35 -0.04
CA LEU A 253 -3.71 21.77 1.06
C LEU A 253 -2.23 21.85 0.67
N GLY A 254 -1.84 21.50 -0.56
CA GLY A 254 -0.48 21.62 -1.05
C GLY A 254 0.36 20.35 -0.98
N LEU A 255 -0.26 19.20 -0.66
CA LEU A 255 0.42 17.91 -0.65
C LEU A 255 0.56 17.37 -2.07
N GLY A 256 1.74 16.85 -2.41
CA GLY A 256 1.94 16.08 -3.64
C GLY A 256 1.71 14.59 -3.41
N HIS A 257 1.71 13.80 -4.50
CA HIS A 257 1.58 12.35 -4.38
C HIS A 257 2.71 11.73 -3.53
N SER A 258 2.34 10.75 -2.72
CA SER A 258 3.26 9.99 -1.88
C SER A 258 3.71 8.71 -2.60
N PRO A 259 5.01 8.38 -2.56
CA PRO A 259 5.52 7.11 -3.04
C PRO A 259 5.31 5.99 -2.02
N VAL A 260 4.53 6.19 -0.95
CA VAL A 260 4.29 5.12 0.02
C VAL A 260 2.96 4.45 -0.20
N ARG A 261 3.05 3.12 -0.28
CA ARG A 261 1.98 2.24 -0.74
C ARG A 261 0.68 2.38 0.04
N HIS A 262 0.72 2.76 1.30
CA HIS A 262 -0.46 2.84 2.16
C HIS A 262 -0.77 4.29 2.57
N ALA A 263 -0.10 5.28 1.97
CA ALA A 263 -0.43 6.69 2.15
C ALA A 263 -1.76 7.01 1.49
N LEU A 264 -2.55 7.88 2.11
CA LEU A 264 -3.76 8.42 1.49
C LEU A 264 -3.38 9.15 0.21
N MET A 265 -2.29 9.93 0.24
CA MET A 265 -1.77 10.66 -0.93
C MET A 265 -1.07 9.77 -1.97
N SER A 266 -1.15 8.44 -1.89
CA SER A 266 -0.69 7.56 -2.98
C SER A 266 -1.56 7.79 -4.23
N PRO A 267 -0.99 7.90 -5.45
CA PRO A 267 -1.72 8.30 -6.66
C PRO A 267 -2.83 7.34 -7.07
N TYR A 268 -2.61 6.04 -6.87
CA TYR A 268 -3.57 5.01 -7.29
C TYR A 268 -4.66 4.77 -6.26
N TYR A 269 -5.90 4.71 -6.73
CA TYR A 269 -7.05 4.39 -5.91
C TYR A 269 -6.90 3.01 -5.30
N LYS A 270 -7.16 2.94 -4.00
CA LYS A 270 -7.17 1.71 -3.23
C LYS A 270 -8.43 1.72 -2.40
N LYS A 271 -9.21 0.65 -2.52
CA LYS A 271 -10.28 0.40 -1.56
C LYS A 271 -9.61 0.28 -0.19
N LEU A 272 -10.06 1.10 0.76
CA LEU A 272 -9.46 1.14 2.09
C LEU A 272 -9.51 -0.26 2.71
N GLY A 273 -8.34 -0.73 3.19
CA GLY A 273 -8.24 -1.82 4.15
C GLY A 273 -8.31 -1.28 5.58
N HIS A 274 -7.95 -2.06 6.60
CA HIS A 274 -7.93 -1.57 7.99
C HIS A 274 -6.68 -0.74 8.34
N ALA A 275 -6.08 -0.09 7.34
CA ALA A 275 -4.96 0.82 7.55
C ALA A 275 -5.46 2.11 8.22
N LEU A 276 -4.60 2.76 9.01
CA LEU A 276 -4.82 4.14 9.43
C LEU A 276 -5.10 4.98 8.18
N LEU A 277 -6.23 5.68 8.16
CA LEU A 277 -6.66 6.50 7.01
C LEU A 277 -5.57 7.46 6.54
N LEU A 278 -4.81 8.02 7.48
CA LEU A 278 -3.59 8.77 7.20
C LEU A 278 -2.36 7.97 7.64
N SER A 279 -1.40 7.89 6.74
CA SER A 279 -0.10 7.32 7.00
C SER A 279 0.83 8.35 7.66
N TRP A 280 1.96 7.88 8.21
CA TRP A 280 3.00 8.75 8.76
C TRP A 280 3.51 9.84 7.79
N ASP A 281 3.59 9.60 6.47
CA ASP A 281 4.02 10.61 5.48
C ASP A 281 2.92 11.62 5.20
N ASP A 282 1.65 11.21 5.18
CA ASP A 282 0.54 12.15 5.06
C ASP A 282 0.53 13.14 6.24
N ILE A 283 0.65 12.60 7.47
CA ILE A 283 0.70 13.39 8.71
C ILE A 283 1.94 14.29 8.72
N SER A 284 3.11 13.75 8.39
CA SER A 284 4.35 14.53 8.39
C SER A 284 4.33 15.64 7.35
N ALA A 285 3.80 15.37 6.14
CA ALA A 285 3.75 16.34 5.06
C ALA A 285 2.81 17.51 5.39
N VAL A 286 1.61 17.24 5.92
CA VAL A 286 0.68 18.32 6.30
C VAL A 286 1.19 19.11 7.51
N GLN A 287 1.84 18.46 8.48
CA GLN A 287 2.43 19.14 9.63
C GLN A 287 3.64 19.98 9.26
N GLN A 288 4.40 19.62 8.23
CA GLN A 288 5.48 20.48 7.72
C GLN A 288 4.95 21.79 7.12
N LEU A 289 3.76 21.79 6.53
CA LEU A 289 3.15 23.00 5.96
C LEU A 289 2.45 23.86 7.01
N TYR A 290 1.71 23.23 7.93
CA TYR A 290 0.73 23.90 8.80
C TYR A 290 0.98 23.75 10.30
N GLY A 291 1.97 22.94 10.69
CA GLY A 291 2.26 22.62 12.09
C GLY A 291 1.29 21.59 12.69
N LYS A 292 1.58 21.21 13.94
CA LYS A 292 0.74 20.31 14.74
C LYS A 292 -0.49 21.04 15.29
N PRO A 293 -1.57 20.32 15.63
CA PRO A 293 -2.74 20.92 16.26
C PRO A 293 -2.38 21.62 17.59
N PRO A 294 -2.95 22.81 17.89
CA PRO A 294 -2.54 23.67 19.02
C PRO A 294 -2.60 23.02 20.40
N SER A 295 -3.50 22.05 20.62
CA SER A 295 -3.78 21.52 21.96
C SER A 295 -3.05 20.22 22.30
N GLY A 296 -2.18 19.69 21.43
CA GLY A 296 -1.54 18.36 21.60
C GLY A 296 -2.52 17.17 21.66
N ARG A 297 -3.82 17.44 21.71
CA ARG A 297 -4.93 16.52 21.65
C ARG A 297 -5.17 16.18 20.19
N GLN A 298 -4.87 14.94 19.79
CA GLN A 298 -5.48 14.40 18.59
C GLN A 298 -6.99 14.47 18.80
N VAL A 299 -7.67 15.35 18.07
CA VAL A 299 -9.13 15.29 18.00
C VAL A 299 -9.43 13.95 17.34
N GLN A 300 -10.03 13.03 18.09
CA GLN A 300 -10.54 11.80 17.50
C GLN A 300 -11.65 12.19 16.52
N LEU A 301 -11.63 11.64 15.31
CA LEU A 301 -12.80 11.71 14.43
C LEU A 301 -14.02 11.26 15.26
N PRO A 302 -15.17 11.94 15.17
CA PRO A 302 -16.37 11.49 15.86
C PRO A 302 -16.61 10.00 15.58
N GLY A 303 -16.83 9.20 16.62
CA GLY A 303 -17.02 7.74 16.47
C GLY A 303 -18.12 7.38 15.46
N GLN A 304 -19.13 8.25 15.30
CA GLN A 304 -20.18 8.14 14.29
C GLN A 304 -19.69 8.40 12.85
N ALA A 305 -18.70 9.27 12.63
CA ALA A 305 -18.16 9.58 11.30
C ALA A 305 -17.21 8.48 10.81
N LEU A 306 -16.40 7.90 11.70
CA LEU A 306 -15.68 6.65 11.43
C LEU A 306 -16.67 5.48 11.25
N SER A 307 -17.71 5.37 12.08
CA SER A 307 -18.76 4.34 11.95
C SER A 307 -19.52 4.43 10.62
N TRP A 308 -19.83 5.62 10.11
CA TRP A 308 -20.43 5.83 8.77
C TRP A 308 -19.47 5.55 7.62
N VAL A 309 -18.20 5.95 7.73
CA VAL A 309 -17.14 5.63 6.75
C VAL A 309 -16.78 4.13 6.76
N MET A 310 -16.93 3.49 7.91
CA MET A 310 -16.70 2.05 8.14
C MET A 310 -17.99 1.23 8.07
N GLN A 311 -19.15 1.83 7.80
CA GLN A 311 -20.45 1.15 7.64
C GLN A 311 -20.54 0.34 6.33
N ASP A 312 -19.41 0.11 5.67
CA ASP A 312 -19.17 -1.02 4.77
C ASP A 312 -18.87 -2.33 5.56
N TRP A 313 -18.96 -2.33 6.90
CA TRP A 313 -18.54 -3.47 7.74
C TRP A 313 -19.53 -3.96 8.80
N GLU A 314 -20.66 -3.30 9.04
CA GLU A 314 -21.67 -3.78 10.01
C GLU A 314 -22.98 -4.21 9.35
N LYS A 315 -22.87 -4.91 8.22
CA LYS A 315 -23.92 -5.84 7.80
C LYS A 315 -23.36 -7.25 7.66
N PRO A 316 -23.88 -8.23 8.42
CA PRO A 316 -23.71 -9.63 8.09
C PRO A 316 -24.64 -9.94 6.90
N GLU A 317 -24.12 -9.80 5.68
CA GLU A 317 -24.71 -10.41 4.48
C GLU A 317 -23.58 -11.26 3.88
N THR A 318 -23.44 -12.57 4.08
CA THR A 318 -24.27 -13.65 4.61
C THR A 318 -23.48 -14.45 5.67
N ALA A 319 -24.19 -15.18 6.51
CA ALA A 319 -23.72 -15.78 7.76
C ALA A 319 -22.77 -17.01 7.63
N ASP A 320 -21.94 -17.12 6.59
CA ASP A 320 -21.18 -18.37 6.36
C ASP A 320 -19.64 -18.25 6.34
N GLN A 321 -19.02 -17.06 6.22
CA GLN A 321 -17.55 -16.99 6.14
C GLN A 321 -16.89 -15.75 6.78
N PRO A 322 -15.77 -15.91 7.53
CA PRO A 322 -15.02 -14.80 8.07
C PRO A 322 -14.44 -13.87 7.01
N HIS A 323 -14.49 -12.56 7.26
CA HIS A 323 -14.06 -11.59 6.27
C HIS A 323 -12.55 -11.61 5.93
N TYR A 324 -11.71 -12.21 6.75
CA TYR A 324 -10.30 -12.39 6.39
C TYR A 324 -10.14 -13.39 5.23
N CYS A 325 -11.10 -14.29 4.99
CA CYS A 325 -11.05 -15.26 3.89
C CYS A 325 -11.21 -14.66 2.50
N SER A 326 -11.89 -13.53 2.36
CA SER A 326 -12.10 -12.88 1.05
C SER A 326 -11.07 -11.77 0.77
N ARG A 327 -10.16 -11.48 1.72
CA ARG A 327 -9.28 -10.32 1.70
C ARG A 327 -7.90 -10.65 2.33
N VAL A 328 -7.01 -9.67 2.49
CA VAL A 328 -5.67 -9.85 3.10
C VAL A 328 -5.75 -9.54 4.61
N PHE A 329 -5.12 -10.36 5.45
CA PHE A 329 -4.99 -10.13 6.90
C PHE A 329 -3.66 -9.43 7.26
N ASP A 330 -3.54 -8.88 8.47
CA ASP A 330 -2.34 -8.16 8.90
C ASP A 330 -1.29 -9.11 9.49
N ALA A 331 -1.72 -10.05 10.33
CA ALA A 331 -0.86 -11.09 10.91
C ALA A 331 -1.67 -12.37 11.16
N ILE A 332 -0.98 -13.49 11.26
CA ILE A 332 -1.54 -14.77 11.66
C ILE A 332 -0.54 -15.51 12.55
N THR A 333 -1.01 -16.11 13.63
CA THR A 333 -0.24 -17.01 14.49
C THR A 333 -1.15 -18.12 15.02
N MET A 334 -0.61 -19.02 15.82
CA MET A 334 -1.33 -20.06 16.54
C MET A 334 -1.01 -19.95 18.03
N ASP A 335 -1.97 -20.19 18.92
CA ASP A 335 -1.73 -20.19 20.36
C ASP A 335 -1.38 -21.59 20.92
N GLN A 336 -1.20 -21.68 22.22
CA GLN A 336 -0.87 -22.92 22.93
C GLN A 336 -1.93 -24.03 22.78
N ASN A 337 -3.19 -23.68 22.50
CA ASN A 337 -4.30 -24.61 22.33
C ASN A 337 -4.48 -24.99 20.85
N HIS A 338 -3.47 -24.73 20.01
CA HIS A 338 -3.52 -24.92 18.56
C HIS A 338 -4.64 -24.13 17.87
N THR A 339 -5.18 -23.10 18.54
CA THR A 339 -6.18 -22.20 17.97
C THR A 339 -5.45 -21.20 17.09
N VAL A 340 -5.88 -21.08 15.83
CA VAL A 340 -5.31 -20.11 14.90
C VAL A 340 -5.90 -18.75 15.20
N LEU A 341 -5.04 -17.75 15.32
CA LEU A 341 -5.40 -16.36 15.55
C LEU A 341 -5.10 -15.59 14.27
N VAL A 342 -6.14 -15.08 13.62
CA VAL A 342 -6.02 -14.24 12.42
C VAL A 342 -6.33 -12.81 12.79
N PHE A 343 -5.43 -11.88 12.50
CA PHE A 343 -5.52 -10.48 12.91
C PHE A 343 -5.73 -9.58 11.71
N ARG A 344 -6.65 -8.62 11.84
CA ARG A 344 -6.93 -7.65 10.79
C ARG A 344 -7.58 -6.42 11.40
N GLY A 345 -6.91 -5.27 11.25
CA GLY A 345 -7.32 -4.02 11.86
C GLY A 345 -7.37 -4.14 13.38
N ASN A 346 -8.48 -3.66 13.95
CA ASN A 346 -8.80 -3.71 15.38
C ASN A 346 -9.46 -5.02 15.82
N PHE A 347 -9.59 -6.00 14.94
CA PHE A 347 -10.24 -7.28 15.23
C PHE A 347 -9.28 -8.45 15.04
N PHE A 348 -9.61 -9.55 15.71
CA PHE A 348 -9.05 -10.86 15.45
C PHE A 348 -10.15 -11.93 15.44
N TRP A 349 -9.86 -13.04 14.79
CA TRP A 349 -10.70 -14.23 14.75
C TRP A 349 -9.93 -15.38 15.38
N THR A 350 -10.63 -16.22 16.12
CA THR A 350 -10.10 -17.51 16.57
C THR A 350 -10.66 -18.59 15.69
N VAL A 351 -9.79 -19.46 15.16
CA VAL A 351 -10.20 -20.66 14.44
C VAL A 351 -9.80 -21.87 15.25
N THR A 352 -10.78 -22.69 15.60
CA THR A 352 -10.53 -23.92 16.35
C THR A 352 -9.71 -24.90 15.50
N PRO A 353 -9.06 -25.91 16.11
CA PRO A 353 -8.33 -26.93 15.36
C PRO A 353 -9.15 -27.64 14.28
N GLU A 354 -10.46 -27.71 14.47
CA GLU A 354 -11.45 -28.29 13.53
C GLU A 354 -11.76 -27.37 12.34
N GLY A 355 -11.22 -26.14 12.32
CA GLY A 355 -11.46 -25.17 11.25
C GLY A 355 -12.70 -24.31 11.45
N THR A 356 -13.30 -24.28 12.64
CA THR A 356 -14.46 -23.41 12.91
C THR A 356 -13.98 -22.02 13.33
N ALA A 357 -14.31 -21.01 12.54
CA ALA A 357 -13.95 -19.62 12.84
C ALA A 357 -15.01 -18.93 13.71
N SER A 358 -14.54 -18.15 14.69
CA SER A 358 -15.40 -17.32 15.55
C SER A 358 -15.91 -16.07 14.83
N SER A 359 -16.82 -15.35 15.47
CA SER A 359 -17.09 -13.95 15.13
C SER A 359 -15.87 -13.05 15.39
N PRO A 360 -15.74 -11.91 14.68
CA PRO A 360 -14.66 -10.94 14.93
C PRO A 360 -14.70 -10.42 16.37
N THR A 361 -13.56 -10.45 17.05
CA THR A 361 -13.40 -9.95 18.42
C THR A 361 -12.41 -8.78 18.44
N PRO A 362 -12.72 -7.65 19.11
CA PRO A 362 -11.78 -6.55 19.27
C PRO A 362 -10.45 -6.98 19.94
N LEU A 363 -9.32 -6.55 19.38
CA LEU A 363 -7.97 -6.82 19.90
C LEU A 363 -7.83 -6.45 21.39
N GLN A 364 -8.26 -5.24 21.74
CA GLN A 364 -8.12 -4.71 23.11
C GLN A 364 -9.07 -5.39 24.12
N GLN A 365 -10.07 -6.14 23.65
CA GLN A 365 -10.91 -6.95 24.54
C GLN A 365 -10.10 -8.10 25.15
N ARG A 366 -9.19 -8.72 24.38
CA ARG A 366 -8.33 -9.82 24.86
C ARG A 366 -6.97 -9.33 25.35
N TRP A 367 -6.41 -8.31 24.72
CA TRP A 367 -5.09 -7.75 25.06
C TRP A 367 -5.19 -6.25 25.36
N PRO A 368 -5.52 -5.87 26.60
CA PRO A 368 -5.57 -4.47 27.01
C PRO A 368 -4.25 -3.75 26.74
N HIS A 369 -4.30 -2.49 26.31
CA HIS A 369 -3.15 -1.64 25.96
C HIS A 369 -2.37 -2.04 24.69
N LEU A 370 -2.80 -3.08 23.96
CA LEU A 370 -2.26 -3.38 22.64
C LEU A 370 -2.76 -2.32 21.63
N PRO A 371 -1.95 -1.89 20.65
CA PRO A 371 -2.41 -0.99 19.60
C PRO A 371 -3.60 -1.57 18.84
N LEU A 372 -4.43 -0.68 18.28
CA LEU A 372 -5.62 -1.05 17.50
C LEU A 372 -5.30 -1.79 16.19
N ALA A 373 -4.04 -1.97 15.84
CA ALA A 373 -3.59 -2.81 14.73
C ALA A 373 -2.15 -3.22 14.96
N ILE A 374 -1.79 -4.41 14.49
CA ILE A 374 -0.46 -5.00 14.60
C ILE A 374 0.11 -5.27 13.21
N GLU A 375 1.43 -5.45 13.12
CA GLU A 375 2.12 -5.76 11.85
C GLU A 375 2.65 -7.19 11.84
N ALA A 376 2.97 -7.74 13.00
CA ALA A 376 3.33 -9.14 13.16
C ALA A 376 2.88 -9.65 14.53
N ALA A 377 2.63 -10.95 14.60
CA ALA A 377 2.35 -11.66 15.84
C ALA A 377 3.08 -13.00 15.82
N ALA A 378 3.56 -13.45 16.98
CA ALA A 378 4.17 -14.76 17.13
C ALA A 378 3.85 -15.32 18.51
N PHE A 379 3.45 -16.59 18.55
CA PHE A 379 3.43 -17.35 19.78
C PHE A 379 4.75 -18.07 19.98
N SER A 380 5.22 -18.08 21.22
CA SER A 380 6.40 -18.82 21.63
C SER A 380 6.00 -20.00 22.54
N PRO A 381 6.22 -21.24 22.10
CA PRO A 381 5.98 -22.41 22.94
C PRO A 381 7.01 -22.56 24.07
N LEU A 382 8.14 -21.83 24.04
CA LEU A 382 9.16 -21.90 25.10
C LEU A 382 8.69 -21.29 26.41
N ASP A 383 7.97 -20.17 26.34
CA ASP A 383 7.51 -19.41 27.50
C ASP A 383 5.98 -19.30 27.57
N GLY A 384 5.26 -19.84 26.57
CA GLY A 384 3.80 -19.79 26.49
C GLY A 384 3.25 -18.40 26.20
N LYS A 385 4.06 -17.49 25.65
CA LYS A 385 3.70 -16.07 25.49
C LYS A 385 3.38 -15.70 24.06
N LEU A 386 2.50 -14.70 23.93
CA LEU A 386 2.22 -14.04 22.67
C LEU A 386 3.01 -12.75 22.56
N TYR A 387 3.70 -12.61 21.44
CA TYR A 387 4.49 -11.45 21.08
C TYR A 387 3.80 -10.71 19.93
N PHE A 388 3.62 -9.41 20.10
CA PHE A 388 3.02 -8.54 19.09
C PHE A 388 3.97 -7.43 18.71
N PHE A 389 3.97 -7.05 17.44
CA PHE A 389 4.85 -6.03 16.90
C PHE A 389 4.05 -4.95 16.21
N LYS A 390 4.37 -3.70 16.53
CA LYS A 390 3.80 -2.52 15.86
C LYS A 390 4.76 -1.36 15.90
N GLY A 391 5.13 -0.86 14.72
CA GLY A 391 6.02 0.28 14.60
C GLY A 391 7.38 0.01 15.21
N LYS A 392 7.73 0.77 16.25
CA LYS A 392 9.03 0.68 16.93
C LYS A 392 8.97 -0.05 18.26
N ARG A 393 7.94 -0.88 18.46
CA ARG A 393 7.66 -1.50 19.76
C ARG A 393 7.25 -2.96 19.60
N MET A 394 7.60 -3.73 20.63
CA MET A 394 7.22 -5.12 20.83
C MET A 394 6.46 -5.24 22.15
N TRP A 395 5.30 -5.87 22.13
CA TRP A 395 4.50 -6.20 23.30
C TRP A 395 4.59 -7.70 23.55
N ARG A 396 4.46 -8.09 24.82
CA ARG A 396 4.43 -9.49 25.23
C ARG A 396 3.32 -9.71 26.24
N TYR A 397 2.51 -10.73 26.01
CA TYR A 397 1.39 -11.07 26.87
C TYR A 397 1.47 -12.50 27.37
N SER A 398 1.12 -12.66 28.65
CA SER A 398 0.85 -13.94 29.29
C SER A 398 -0.67 -14.09 29.40
N GLY A 399 -1.27 -14.79 28.43
CA GLY A 399 -2.73 -14.78 28.26
C GLY A 399 -3.24 -13.37 27.92
N PRO A 400 -4.15 -12.78 28.72
CA PRO A 400 -4.62 -11.39 28.53
C PRO A 400 -3.76 -10.34 29.24
N VAL A 401 -2.78 -10.74 30.06
CA VAL A 401 -2.01 -9.82 30.91
C VAL A 401 -0.76 -9.33 30.18
N LEU A 402 -0.58 -8.01 30.09
CA LEU A 402 0.64 -7.40 29.56
C LEU A 402 1.79 -7.62 30.54
N ASP A 403 2.89 -8.20 30.06
CA ASP A 403 4.06 -8.47 30.90
C ASP A 403 4.72 -7.17 31.38
N ALA A 404 5.20 -7.18 32.63
CA ALA A 404 5.97 -6.07 33.19
C ALA A 404 7.21 -5.76 32.33
N GLY A 405 7.47 -4.47 32.10
CA GLY A 405 8.57 -3.99 31.25
C GLY A 405 8.28 -4.02 29.75
N PHE A 406 7.05 -4.32 29.34
CA PHE A 406 6.55 -4.19 27.97
C PHE A 406 5.56 -3.03 27.84
N PRO A 407 5.44 -2.39 26.66
CA PRO A 407 6.18 -2.70 25.42
C PRO A 407 7.65 -2.25 25.45
N LYS A 408 8.53 -3.09 24.90
CA LYS A 408 9.95 -2.75 24.67
C LYS A 408 10.11 -2.01 23.35
N LYS A 409 11.04 -1.05 23.30
CA LYS A 409 11.39 -0.41 22.02
C LYS A 409 12.22 -1.39 21.19
N SER A 410 12.01 -1.41 19.88
CA SER A 410 12.76 -2.27 18.96
C SER A 410 14.28 -2.01 19.04
N SER A 411 14.69 -0.76 19.31
CA SER A 411 16.10 -0.39 19.52
C SER A 411 16.74 -1.12 20.69
N ASP A 412 16.00 -1.31 21.78
CA ASP A 412 16.52 -1.85 23.04
C ASP A 412 16.74 -3.36 22.95
N VAL A 413 16.07 -4.00 21.97
CA VAL A 413 16.14 -5.44 21.68
C VAL A 413 16.80 -5.72 20.32
N GLU A 414 17.36 -4.69 19.67
CA GLU A 414 18.09 -4.75 18.40
C GLU A 414 17.26 -5.35 17.23
N LEU A 415 15.96 -5.07 17.21
CA LEU A 415 15.02 -5.51 16.17
C LEU A 415 14.66 -4.40 15.16
N PRO A 416 14.19 -4.76 13.95
CA PRO A 416 13.76 -3.79 12.96
C PRO A 416 12.50 -3.04 13.39
N HIS A 417 12.34 -1.83 12.83
CA HIS A 417 11.07 -1.11 12.89
C HIS A 417 10.09 -1.67 11.84
N HIS A 418 8.81 -1.72 12.19
CA HIS A 418 7.72 -2.20 11.36
C HIS A 418 7.98 -3.57 10.74
N PRO A 419 8.21 -4.64 11.52
CA PRO A 419 8.48 -5.96 10.97
C PRO A 419 7.31 -6.45 10.10
N ASP A 420 7.63 -7.22 9.06
CA ASP A 420 6.61 -7.71 8.13
C ASP A 420 5.98 -9.02 8.64
N CYS A 421 6.76 -9.85 9.35
CA CYS A 421 6.31 -11.13 9.89
C CYS A 421 7.21 -11.55 11.07
N ALA A 422 6.66 -12.29 12.03
CA ALA A 422 7.39 -12.90 13.11
C ALA A 422 6.85 -14.31 13.37
N PHE A 423 7.70 -15.24 13.79
CA PHE A 423 7.29 -16.60 14.17
C PHE A 423 8.36 -17.26 15.04
N PHE A 424 7.94 -18.25 15.83
CA PHE A 424 8.89 -19.09 16.56
C PHE A 424 9.41 -20.22 15.66
N TYR A 425 10.73 -20.34 15.55
CA TYR A 425 11.37 -21.36 14.74
C TYR A 425 11.96 -22.45 15.65
N ALA A 426 11.19 -23.52 15.81
CA ALA A 426 11.49 -24.61 16.72
C ALA A 426 12.89 -25.24 16.54
N PRO A 427 13.42 -25.47 15.32
CA PRO A 427 14.76 -26.04 15.18
C PRO A 427 15.89 -25.21 15.78
N LEU A 428 15.72 -23.88 15.85
CA LEU A 428 16.70 -22.98 16.46
C LEU A 428 16.34 -22.65 17.92
N GLY A 429 15.10 -22.87 18.34
CA GLY A 429 14.63 -22.44 19.67
C GLY A 429 14.54 -20.91 19.81
N HIS A 430 14.40 -20.18 18.71
CA HIS A 430 14.42 -18.72 18.71
C HIS A 430 13.24 -18.14 17.94
N MET A 431 12.93 -16.87 18.20
CA MET A 431 11.96 -16.13 17.40
C MET A 431 12.64 -15.50 16.19
N ILE A 432 12.05 -15.68 15.02
CA ILE A 432 12.52 -15.12 13.76
C ILE A 432 11.64 -13.93 13.42
N VAL A 433 12.25 -12.81 13.02
CA VAL A 433 11.56 -11.59 12.61
C VAL A 433 12.01 -11.17 11.22
N PHE A 434 11.09 -11.09 10.28
CA PHE A 434 11.36 -10.71 8.89
C PHE A 434 11.12 -9.22 8.66
N LYS A 435 12.03 -8.60 7.90
CA LYS A 435 11.86 -7.25 7.38
C LYS A 435 12.49 -7.08 5.99
N GLY A 436 11.65 -6.87 4.99
CA GLY A 436 12.05 -6.65 3.60
C GLY A 436 12.82 -7.85 3.05
N THR A 437 14.12 -7.68 2.85
CA THR A 437 15.05 -8.71 2.35
C THR A 437 15.93 -9.31 3.44
N ARG A 438 15.67 -8.99 4.71
CA ARG A 438 16.47 -9.40 5.85
C ARG A 438 15.65 -10.11 6.91
N TYR A 439 16.31 -10.92 7.73
CA TYR A 439 15.73 -11.50 8.92
C TYR A 439 16.65 -11.34 10.13
N PHE A 440 16.00 -11.29 11.30
CA PHE A 440 16.60 -11.14 12.60
C PHE A 440 16.22 -12.36 13.45
N VAL A 441 17.05 -12.69 14.43
CA VAL A 441 16.84 -13.81 15.34
C VAL A 441 16.82 -13.24 16.75
N LEU A 442 15.68 -13.29 17.42
CA LEU A 442 15.50 -12.82 18.78
C LEU A 442 15.64 -13.99 19.75
N ASN A 443 16.56 -13.84 20.70
CA ASN A 443 16.67 -14.71 21.86
C ASN A 443 15.62 -14.30 22.90
N LEU A 444 14.71 -15.22 23.23
CA LEU A 444 13.59 -14.92 24.13
C LEU A 444 13.99 -14.89 25.61
N GLN A 445 15.15 -15.45 25.97
CA GLN A 445 15.67 -15.41 27.34
C GLN A 445 16.36 -14.07 27.62
N THR A 446 17.24 -13.63 26.72
CA THR A 446 17.97 -12.36 26.87
C THR A 446 17.20 -11.15 26.34
N LEU A 447 16.15 -11.38 25.54
CA LEU A 447 15.38 -10.37 24.80
C LEU A 447 16.28 -9.45 23.94
N ARG A 448 17.29 -10.04 23.30
CA ARG A 448 18.16 -9.35 22.34
C ARG A 448 18.24 -10.12 21.04
N SER A 449 18.49 -9.40 19.95
CA SER A 449 18.88 -10.04 18.69
C SER A 449 20.18 -10.81 18.90
N GLU A 450 20.26 -12.01 18.34
CA GLU A 450 21.47 -12.80 18.33
C GLU A 450 22.59 -12.06 17.56
N PRO A 451 23.85 -12.13 18.03
CA PRO A 451 24.99 -11.64 17.27
C PRO A 451 25.01 -12.25 15.86
N TYR A 452 25.57 -11.52 14.88
CA TYR A 452 25.62 -11.90 13.46
C TYR A 452 24.33 -11.74 12.63
N TYR A 453 23.25 -11.24 13.24
CA TYR A 453 22.03 -10.82 12.54
C TYR A 453 21.94 -9.28 12.40
N PRO A 454 21.27 -8.75 11.37
CA PRO A 454 20.44 -9.45 10.40
C PRO A 454 21.19 -10.16 9.27
N ARG A 455 20.60 -11.25 8.77
CA ARG A 455 21.04 -11.98 7.57
C ARG A 455 20.05 -11.84 6.42
N GLY A 456 20.46 -12.26 5.23
CA GLY A 456 19.64 -12.18 4.03
C GLY A 456 18.51 -13.22 4.00
N LEU A 457 17.33 -12.83 3.52
CA LEU A 457 16.19 -13.75 3.38
C LEU A 457 16.46 -14.91 2.39
N SER A 458 17.55 -14.83 1.61
CA SER A 458 18.03 -15.94 0.75
C SER A 458 18.30 -17.23 1.53
N ASP A 459 18.61 -17.14 2.83
CA ASP A 459 18.79 -18.31 3.68
C ASP A 459 17.48 -19.13 3.81
N TRP A 460 16.32 -18.49 3.61
CA TRP A 460 14.99 -19.09 3.64
C TRP A 460 14.52 -19.44 2.22
N THR A 461 15.11 -20.48 1.63
CA THR A 461 14.96 -20.80 0.20
C THR A 461 13.49 -20.90 -0.23
N GLY A 462 13.08 -20.03 -1.16
CA GLY A 462 11.74 -20.01 -1.75
C GLY A 462 10.67 -19.22 -0.98
N VAL A 463 10.98 -18.69 0.21
CA VAL A 463 10.06 -17.83 0.97
C VAL A 463 9.94 -16.46 0.26
N PRO A 464 8.73 -15.92 0.07
CA PRO A 464 8.55 -14.65 -0.62
C PRO A 464 9.00 -13.47 0.25
N ARG A 465 9.53 -12.43 -0.40
CA ARG A 465 9.76 -11.14 0.25
C ARG A 465 8.43 -10.51 0.67
N GLY A 466 8.38 -9.98 1.88
CA GLY A 466 7.19 -9.33 2.45
C GLY A 466 6.06 -10.31 2.76
N ALA A 467 6.40 -11.52 3.23
CA ALA A 467 5.42 -12.36 3.90
C ALA A 467 4.85 -11.61 5.11
N ASN A 468 3.52 -11.64 5.28
CA ASN A 468 2.79 -10.94 6.34
C ASN A 468 2.35 -11.87 7.48
N GLY A 469 2.76 -13.13 7.45
CA GLY A 469 2.29 -14.12 8.41
C GLY A 469 3.02 -15.44 8.32
N ALA A 470 3.14 -16.12 9.45
CA ALA A 470 3.74 -17.44 9.52
C ALA A 470 3.13 -18.27 10.66
N VAL A 471 2.80 -19.53 10.36
CA VAL A 471 2.20 -20.46 11.33
C VAL A 471 2.95 -21.78 11.30
N THR A 472 3.47 -22.18 12.45
CA THR A 472 3.98 -23.54 12.67
C THR A 472 2.82 -24.42 13.11
N ARG A 473 2.50 -25.46 12.33
CA ARG A 473 1.46 -26.43 12.67
C ARG A 473 2.02 -27.54 13.57
N PRO A 474 1.15 -28.28 14.31
CA PRO A 474 1.58 -29.38 15.19
C PRO A 474 2.35 -30.51 14.48
N ASP A 475 2.15 -30.67 13.17
CA ASP A 475 2.89 -31.63 12.33
C ASP A 475 4.34 -31.18 12.03
N GLY A 476 4.77 -30.06 12.63
CA GLY A 476 6.10 -29.49 12.46
C GLY A 476 6.30 -28.75 11.14
N LYS A 477 5.25 -28.58 10.31
CA LYS A 477 5.35 -27.83 9.07
C LYS A 477 5.11 -26.34 9.32
N LEU A 478 5.92 -25.51 8.68
CA LEU A 478 5.81 -24.05 8.75
C LEU A 478 5.10 -23.54 7.49
N PHE A 479 4.13 -22.66 7.65
CA PHE A 479 3.39 -22.06 6.55
C PHE A 479 3.62 -20.56 6.57
N PHE A 480 4.17 -20.01 5.49
CA PHE A 480 4.25 -18.56 5.28
C PHE A 480 3.09 -18.09 4.43
N PHE A 481 2.65 -16.86 4.68
CA PHE A 481 1.52 -16.24 4.00
C PHE A 481 1.92 -14.93 3.37
N LYS A 482 1.33 -14.67 2.21
CA LYS A 482 1.41 -13.39 1.49
C LYS A 482 0.24 -13.28 0.54
N ASP A 483 -0.50 -12.17 0.66
CA ASP A 483 -1.70 -11.93 -0.14
C ASP A 483 -2.68 -13.13 -0.04
N GLN A 484 -3.06 -13.73 -1.17
CA GLN A 484 -3.94 -14.91 -1.23
C GLN A 484 -3.20 -16.25 -1.29
N ARG A 485 -1.88 -16.25 -1.07
CA ARG A 485 -1.04 -17.45 -1.24
C ARG A 485 -0.39 -17.90 0.07
N PHE A 486 -0.12 -19.20 0.15
CA PHE A 486 0.78 -19.76 1.17
C PHE A 486 2.00 -20.44 0.55
N TRP A 487 3.04 -20.55 1.35
CA TRP A 487 4.27 -21.29 1.08
C TRP A 487 4.51 -22.24 2.24
N ARG A 488 4.33 -23.54 1.99
CA ARG A 488 4.65 -24.59 2.95
C ARG A 488 6.15 -24.82 2.96
N PHE A 489 6.77 -24.56 4.09
CA PHE A 489 8.19 -24.62 4.33
C PHE A 489 8.54 -25.86 5.16
N ASP A 490 9.60 -26.55 4.78
CA ASP A 490 10.18 -27.66 5.54
C ASP A 490 11.29 -27.09 6.44
N PRO A 491 11.07 -27.02 7.78
CA PRO A 491 12.06 -26.44 8.68
C PRO A 491 13.39 -27.19 8.71
N LYS A 492 13.42 -28.50 8.42
CA LYS A 492 14.65 -29.30 8.45
C LYS A 492 15.50 -29.07 7.21
N LYS A 493 14.85 -28.93 6.04
CA LYS A 493 15.53 -28.70 4.76
C LYS A 493 15.73 -27.21 4.44
N VAL A 494 15.16 -26.33 5.24
CA VAL A 494 15.21 -24.87 5.10
C VAL A 494 14.78 -24.40 3.70
N ARG A 495 13.70 -25.00 3.16
CA ARG A 495 13.16 -24.66 1.84
C ARG A 495 11.66 -24.80 1.75
N VAL A 496 11.06 -23.99 0.88
CA VAL A 496 9.66 -24.15 0.47
C VAL A 496 9.50 -25.46 -0.31
N THR A 497 8.48 -26.23 0.05
CA THR A 497 8.13 -27.52 -0.55
C THR A 497 6.86 -27.47 -1.39
N ARG A 498 5.96 -26.52 -1.11
CA ARG A 498 4.70 -26.34 -1.84
C ARG A 498 4.23 -24.91 -1.73
N THR A 499 3.57 -24.41 -2.76
CA THR A 499 2.82 -23.15 -2.72
C THR A 499 1.40 -23.40 -3.18
N GLY A 500 0.45 -22.62 -2.68
CA GLY A 500 -0.97 -22.74 -3.06
C GLY A 500 -1.78 -21.53 -2.64
N GLN A 501 -3.11 -21.63 -2.80
CA GLN A 501 -4.09 -20.64 -2.37
C GLN A 501 -4.64 -21.04 -1.00
N TRP A 502 -4.39 -20.22 0.02
CA TRP A 502 -4.67 -20.65 1.40
C TRP A 502 -6.16 -20.76 1.70
N VAL A 503 -6.97 -19.85 1.14
CA VAL A 503 -8.44 -19.84 1.31
C VAL A 503 -9.08 -21.12 0.77
N LYS A 504 -8.51 -21.70 -0.28
CA LYS A 504 -9.06 -22.90 -0.95
C LYS A 504 -8.50 -24.21 -0.40
N GLU A 505 -7.28 -24.19 0.12
CA GLU A 505 -6.51 -25.42 0.39
C GLU A 505 -6.19 -25.62 1.88
N LEU A 506 -6.34 -24.59 2.72
CA LEU A 506 -6.03 -24.66 4.15
C LEU A 506 -7.30 -24.48 4.98
N GLU A 507 -8.14 -25.52 5.03
CA GLU A 507 -9.41 -25.53 5.78
C GLU A 507 -9.26 -25.10 7.24
N TRP A 508 -8.12 -25.44 7.86
CA TRP A 508 -7.79 -25.04 9.23
C TRP A 508 -7.64 -23.52 9.45
N THR A 509 -7.65 -22.73 8.38
CA THR A 509 -7.75 -21.27 8.47
C THR A 509 -9.19 -20.78 8.64
N GLY A 510 -10.17 -21.67 8.65
CA GLY A 510 -11.57 -21.32 8.89
C GLY A 510 -12.27 -20.68 7.69
N CYS A 511 -11.73 -20.95 6.49
CA CYS A 511 -12.30 -20.51 5.25
C CYS A 511 -12.97 -21.68 4.54
N GLN A 512 -14.28 -21.59 4.34
CA GLN A 512 -15.01 -22.54 3.52
C GLN A 512 -14.84 -22.18 2.04
N THR A 513 -14.62 -23.18 1.19
CA THR A 513 -14.81 -23.04 -0.26
C THR A 513 -16.31 -23.16 -0.55
N PRO A 514 -16.94 -22.23 -1.29
CA PRO A 514 -18.27 -22.49 -1.80
C PRO A 514 -18.20 -23.76 -2.64
N LEU A 515 -18.98 -24.78 -2.25
CA LEU A 515 -19.19 -25.97 -3.06
C LEU A 515 -19.67 -25.47 -4.42
N SER A 516 -18.85 -25.64 -5.45
CA SER A 516 -19.33 -25.58 -6.81
C SER A 516 -20.39 -26.67 -6.92
N ASN A 517 -21.66 -26.28 -6.94
CA ASN A 517 -22.71 -27.14 -7.48
C ASN A 517 -22.35 -27.36 -8.96
N GLU A 518 -21.59 -28.41 -9.23
CA GLU A 518 -21.61 -29.07 -10.52
C GLU A 518 -23.00 -29.65 -10.66
N ILE A 519 -23.85 -28.92 -11.39
CA ILE A 519 -25.13 -29.43 -11.88
C ILE A 519 -24.78 -30.43 -12.97
N ASN A 520 -24.95 -31.71 -12.66
CA ASN A 520 -25.20 -32.77 -13.64
C ASN A 520 -26.52 -32.53 -14.36
#